data_AF-A0ABD3T183-F1
#
_entry.id   AF-A0ABD3T183-F1
#
_cell.length_a   1.000
_cell.length_b   1.000
_cell.length_c   1.000
_cell.angle_alpha   90.00
_cell.angle_beta   90.00
_cell.angle_gamma   90.00
#
_symmetry.space_group_name_H-M   'P 1'
#
loop_
_entity.id
_entity.type
_entity.pdbx_description
1 polymer ?
#
loop_
_entity_poly.entity_id
_entity_poly.type
_entity_poly.pdbx_seq_one_letter_code
_entity_poly.pdbx_strand_id
1 'polypeptide(L)'
;MPWVMHKHHTSDGRLVITKEKVKRHEYFEAFRSNGRLVLNLVLLNDGENEDEEEEKEDSVEEINGHDDDNGGGMDSSSLEPQVHN
;
A
#
# COMPACT_ATOMS: atom_id res chain seq x y z
N MET A 1 -0.25 -11.07 19.15
CA MET A 1 -0.66 -11.49 17.79
C MET A 1 0.30 -10.97 16.71
N PRO A 2 1.23 -11.76 16.15
CA PRO A 2 1.94 -11.42 14.93
C PRO A 2 0.95 -11.28 13.76
N TRP A 3 1.04 -10.17 13.06
CA TRP A 3 0.26 -9.92 11.85
C TRP A 3 1.11 -10.24 10.64
N VAL A 4 0.55 -10.92 9.65
CA VAL A 4 1.23 -11.13 8.38
C VAL A 4 0.79 -10.04 7.42
N MET A 5 1.75 -9.35 6.81
CA MET A 5 1.49 -8.41 5.73
C MET A 5 1.70 -9.10 4.39
N HIS A 6 0.67 -9.09 3.56
CA HIS A 6 0.77 -9.53 2.18
C HIS A 6 0.87 -8.30 1.28
N LYS A 7 1.79 -8.34 0.31
CA LYS A 7 1.92 -7.30 -0.72
C LYS A 7 1.60 -7.87 -2.09
N HIS A 8 0.83 -7.15 -2.87
CA HIS A 8 0.63 -7.46 -4.28
C HIS A 8 0.46 -6.17 -5.08
N HIS A 9 0.73 -6.25 -6.38
CA HIS A 9 0.44 -5.18 -7.31
C HIS A 9 -0.83 -5.51 -8.06
N THR A 10 -1.70 -4.52 -8.24
CA THR A 10 -2.87 -4.61 -9.12
C THR A 10 -2.44 -4.49 -10.58
N SER A 11 -3.34 -4.83 -11.51
CA SER A 11 -3.06 -4.72 -12.95
C SER A 11 -2.85 -3.28 -13.41
N ASP A 12 -3.38 -2.28 -12.69
CA ASP A 12 -3.14 -0.85 -12.92
C ASP A 12 -1.90 -0.31 -12.17
N GLY A 13 -1.12 -1.19 -11.54
CA GLY A 13 0.19 -0.86 -10.97
C GLY A 13 0.15 -0.32 -9.53
N ARG A 14 -1.00 -0.28 -8.87
CA ARG A 14 -1.09 0.13 -7.46
C ARG A 14 -0.53 -0.95 -6.55
N LEU A 15 0.19 -0.54 -5.50
CA LEU A 15 0.63 -1.43 -4.44
C LEU A 15 -0.46 -1.57 -3.39
N VAL A 16 -0.94 -2.79 -3.18
CA VAL A 16 -1.89 -3.13 -2.12
C VAL A 16 -1.16 -3.91 -1.03
N ILE A 17 -1.30 -3.46 0.21
CA ILE A 17 -0.77 -4.12 1.39
C ILE A 17 -1.95 -4.54 2.27
N THR A 18 -2.12 -5.84 2.47
CA THR A 18 -3.20 -6.38 3.31
C THR A 18 -2.64 -6.98 4.59
N LYS A 19 -3.30 -6.70 5.71
CA LYS A 19 -2.95 -7.21 7.03
C LYS A 19 -3.82 -8.42 7.36
N GLU A 20 -3.21 -9.57 7.63
CA GLU A 20 -3.91 -10.78 8.06
C GLU A 20 -3.61 -11.09 9.52
N LYS A 21 -4.67 -11.30 10.31
CA LYS A 21 -4.55 -11.76 11.68
C LYS A 21 -4.32 -13.27 11.70
N VAL A 22 -3.16 -13.70 12.18
CA VAL A 22 -2.88 -15.12 12.33
C VAL A 22 -3.64 -15.63 13.56
N LYS A 23 -4.48 -16.65 13.39
CA LYS A 23 -5.31 -17.24 14.48
C LYS A 23 -4.54 -18.24 15.34
N ARG A 24 -3.43 -18.78 14.84
CA ARG A 24 -2.61 -19.79 15.53
C ARG A 24 -1.14 -19.44 15.39
N HIS A 25 -0.54 -19.08 16.52
CA HIS A 25 0.86 -18.68 16.61
C HIS A 25 1.73 -19.87 17.04
N GLU A 26 1.67 -20.95 16.28
CA GLU A 26 2.53 -22.10 16.52
C GLU A 26 3.85 -21.86 15.78
N TYR A 27 4.92 -21.66 16.54
CA TYR A 27 6.25 -21.49 15.96
C TYR A 27 6.98 -22.83 15.96
N PHE A 28 7.85 -23.04 14.98
CA PHE A 28 8.79 -24.15 15.01
C PHE A 28 10.12 -23.69 15.59
N GLU A 29 10.54 -24.29 16.68
CA GLU A 29 11.95 -24.26 17.06
C GLU A 29 12.70 -25.26 16.18
N ALA A 30 13.72 -24.77 15.48
CA ALA A 30 14.53 -25.58 14.58
C ALA A 30 15.93 -25.75 15.15
N PHE A 31 16.40 -26.99 15.27
CA PHE A 31 17.80 -27.25 15.54
C PHE A 31 18.34 -28.41 14.72
N ARG A 32 19.64 -28.39 14.45
CA ARG A 32 20.32 -29.40 13.65
C ARG A 32 21.25 -30.21 14.54
N SER A 33 21.06 -31.52 14.57
CA SER A 33 21.91 -32.44 15.34
C SER A 33 22.12 -33.72 14.56
N ASN A 34 23.34 -34.27 14.56
CA ASN A 34 23.68 -35.52 13.87
C ASN A 34 23.24 -35.54 12.38
N GLY A 35 23.35 -34.40 11.70
CA GLY A 35 22.94 -34.24 10.30
C GLY A 35 21.42 -34.19 10.06
N ARG A 36 20.58 -34.33 11.10
CA ARG A 36 19.13 -34.23 11.02
C ARG A 36 18.65 -32.85 11.44
N LEU A 37 17.66 -32.33 10.72
CA LEU A 37 16.89 -31.16 11.13
C LEU A 37 15.71 -31.63 11.99
N VAL A 38 15.57 -31.06 13.17
CA VAL A 38 14.45 -31.30 14.08
C VAL A 38 13.63 -30.02 14.15
N LEU A 39 12.32 -30.15 14.01
CA LEU A 39 11.35 -29.07 14.10
C LEU A 39 10.41 -29.36 15.27
N ASN A 40 10.49 -28.59 16.35
CA ASN A 40 9.60 -28.71 17.50
C ASN A 40 8.46 -27.72 17.36
N LEU A 41 7.22 -28.20 17.37
CA LEU A 41 6.04 -27.33 17.41
C LEU A 41 5.93 -26.72 18.82
N VAL A 42 6.05 -25.40 18.92
CA VAL A 42 5.91 -24.64 20.16
C VAL A 42 4.58 -23.90 20.14
N LEU A 43 3.69 -24.30 21.04
CA LEU A 43 2.43 -23.59 21.28
C LEU A 43 2.74 -22.31 22.07
N LEU A 44 2.48 -21.15 21.49
CA LEU A 44 2.40 -19.92 22.27
C LEU A 44 1.05 -19.90 22.97
N ASN A 45 1.08 -20.07 24.29
CA ASN A 45 -0.09 -19.91 25.14
C ASN A 45 -0.48 -18.42 25.12
N ASP A 46 -1.37 -18.01 24.22
CA ASP A 46 -2.01 -16.69 24.28
C ASP A 46 -2.98 -16.71 25.47
N GLY A 47 -2.49 -16.26 26.62
CA GLY A 47 -3.36 -15.88 27.71
C GLY A 47 -4.28 -14.76 27.23
N GLU A 48 -5.57 -15.08 27.16
CA GLU A 48 -6.70 -14.18 27.35
C GLU A 48 -6.53 -12.76 26.79
N ASN A 49 -6.89 -12.53 25.53
CA ASN A 49 -7.39 -11.22 25.13
C ASN A 49 -8.49 -11.43 24.09
N GLU A 50 -9.73 -11.26 24.57
CA GLU A 50 -10.94 -11.15 23.79
C GLU A 50 -10.80 -9.96 22.83
N ASP A 51 -11.03 -10.22 21.55
CA ASP A 51 -10.90 -9.21 20.51
C ASP A 51 -12.11 -8.28 20.53
N GLU A 52 -11.96 -7.08 21.11
CA GLU A 52 -12.83 -5.95 20.80
C GLU A 52 -12.55 -5.51 19.35
N GLU A 53 -13.51 -5.72 18.46
CA GLU A 53 -13.46 -5.32 17.06
C GLU A 53 -13.57 -3.78 16.94
N GLU A 54 -12.43 -3.08 16.94
CA GLU A 54 -12.39 -1.67 16.52
C GLU A 54 -12.48 -1.59 14.98
N GLU A 55 -13.68 -1.30 14.46
CA GLU A 55 -13.88 -0.88 13.07
C GLU A 55 -13.15 0.45 12.82
N LYS A 56 -12.05 0.41 12.05
CA LYS A 56 -11.40 1.64 11.54
C LYS A 56 -11.85 1.88 10.10
N GLU A 57 -12.64 2.94 9.90
CA GLU A 57 -12.90 3.54 8.59
C GLU A 57 -11.57 4.02 7.98
N ASP A 58 -11.14 3.38 6.89
CA ASP A 58 -10.02 3.84 6.09
C ASP A 58 -10.48 5.03 5.22
N SER A 59 -10.16 6.24 5.66
CA SER A 59 -10.44 7.47 4.93
C SER A 59 -9.42 7.63 3.80
N VAL A 60 -9.81 7.30 2.56
CA VAL A 60 -9.01 7.60 1.37
C VAL A 60 -9.08 9.10 1.06
N GLU A 61 -7.97 9.83 1.24
CA GLU A 61 -7.85 11.20 0.73
C GLU A 61 -7.67 11.19 -0.79
N GLU A 62 -8.71 11.60 -1.53
CA GLU A 62 -8.60 11.93 -2.95
C GLU A 62 -7.85 13.25 -3.14
N ILE A 63 -6.60 13.19 -3.60
CA ILE A 63 -5.87 14.36 -4.08
C ILE A 63 -6.44 14.75 -5.45
N ASN A 64 -7.37 15.71 -5.45
CA ASN A 64 -7.84 16.35 -6.68
C ASN A 64 -6.76 17.32 -7.18
N GLY A 65 -6.02 16.91 -8.22
CA GLY A 65 -5.13 17.80 -8.97
C GLY A 65 -5.97 18.79 -9.80
N HIS A 66 -6.06 20.03 -9.31
CA HIS A 66 -6.64 21.15 -10.05
C HIS A 66 -5.54 21.78 -10.91
N ASP A 67 -5.44 21.36 -12.17
CA ASP A 67 -4.61 22.05 -13.17
C ASP A 67 -5.44 23.22 -13.75
N ASP A 68 -5.31 24.39 -13.14
CA ASP A 68 -5.84 25.64 -13.70
C ASP A 68 -4.95 26.08 -14.89
N ASP A 69 -5.35 25.66 -16.10
CA ASP A 69 -4.78 26.14 -17.36
C ASP A 69 -5.28 27.57 -17.65
N ASN A 70 -4.59 28.57 -17.08
CA ASN A 70 -4.84 29.99 -17.38
C ASN A 70 -4.14 30.39 -18.69
N GLY A 71 -4.77 30.03 -19.81
CA GLY A 71 -4.42 30.54 -21.14
C GLY A 71 -4.81 32.02 -21.29
N GLY A 72 -3.85 32.91 -21.06
CA GLY A 72 -4.04 34.36 -21.21
C GLY A 72 -2.76 35.07 -21.68
N GLY A 73 -2.32 34.77 -22.90
CA GLY A 73 -1.20 35.44 -23.56
C GLY A 73 -1.67 36.49 -24.57
N MET A 74 -1.29 37.74 -24.29
CA MET A 74 -1.68 39.00 -24.90
C MET A 74 -1.73 39.07 -26.44
N ASP A 75 -2.64 39.91 -26.90
CA ASP A 75 -2.77 40.47 -28.24
C ASP A 75 -1.46 41.09 -28.75
N SER A 76 -0.99 40.64 -29.92
CA SER A 76 0.03 41.36 -30.69
C SER A 76 -0.66 42.18 -31.76
N SER A 77 -0.77 43.47 -31.50
CA SER A 77 -1.13 44.53 -32.44
C SER A 77 -0.43 44.41 -33.81
N SER A 78 -1.24 44.25 -34.85
CA SER A 78 -1.19 44.92 -36.16
C SER A 78 0.15 45.49 -36.63
N LEU A 79 0.79 44.83 -37.62
CA LEU A 79 1.50 45.50 -38.72
C LEU A 79 1.38 44.67 -40.01
N GLU A 80 0.52 45.13 -40.92
CA GLU A 80 0.45 44.64 -42.31
C GLU A 80 1.71 45.04 -43.10
N PRO A 81 2.34 44.14 -43.87
CA PRO A 81 3.18 44.54 -44.98
C PRO A 81 2.36 44.66 -46.27
N GLN A 82 2.33 45.88 -46.81
CA GLN A 82 1.73 46.25 -48.09
C GLN A 82 2.32 45.43 -49.25
N VAL A 83 1.43 44.91 -50.10
CA VAL A 83 1.74 44.35 -51.42
C VAL A 83 2.29 45.46 -52.34
N HIS A 84 3.34 45.17 -53.11
CA HIS A 84 3.66 45.90 -54.33
C HIS A 84 4.03 44.89 -55.43
N ASN A 85 3.48 45.13 -56.62
CA ASN A 85 3.50 44.31 -57.84
C ASN A 85 4.90 43.95 -58.36
#